data_AF-A0A151R1H1-F1
#
_entry.id   AF-A0A151R1H1-F1
#
_cell.length_a   1.000
_cell.length_b   1.000
_cell.length_c   1.000
_cell.angle_alpha   90.00
_cell.angle_beta   90.00
_cell.angle_gamma   90.00
#
_symmetry.space_group_name_H-M   'P 1'
#
loop_
_entity.id
_entity.type
_entity.pdbx_description
1 polymer ?
#
loop_
_entity_poly.entity_id
_entity_poly.type
_entity_poly.pdbx_seq_one_letter_code
_entity_poly.pdbx_strand_id
1 'polypeptide(L)'
;MISISNQIMTALTQPNIVILGVYGLSITRKRNVVEKITRRVQRDGVFDMVVMASVMKRPDLKRIQEELGSMMSLQFQEKTLEGRARRLCERIKMEENKILIILDDLWGGINLDRIGIPSGNDHKGCKILLVSYSQELLSNQMSTQIEFSLEDPPTRLNLVMGSLCSRDPRFSVD
;
A
#
# COMPACT_ATOMS: atom_id res chain seq x y z
N MET A 1 -13.83 -4.74 -20.03
CA MET A 1 -12.70 -4.27 -19.17
C MET A 1 -12.93 -4.73 -17.75
N ILE A 2 -11.98 -5.46 -17.16
CA ILE A 2 -12.01 -5.83 -15.73
C ILE A 2 -11.59 -4.59 -14.92
N SER A 3 -12.35 -4.22 -13.88
CA SER A 3 -12.01 -3.08 -13.03
C SER A 3 -10.71 -3.29 -12.25
N ILE A 4 -9.98 -2.22 -11.95
CA ILE A 4 -8.72 -2.29 -11.20
C ILE A 4 -8.92 -2.96 -9.82
N SER A 5 -10.04 -2.67 -9.15
CA SER A 5 -10.37 -3.34 -7.88
C SER A 5 -10.46 -4.86 -8.03
N ASN A 6 -10.99 -5.38 -9.14
CA ASN A 6 -11.08 -6.82 -9.37
C ASN A 6 -9.72 -7.43 -9.68
N GLN A 7 -8.85 -6.70 -10.38
CA GLN A 7 -7.48 -7.14 -10.62
C GLN A 7 -6.69 -7.23 -9.31
N ILE A 8 -6.82 -6.22 -8.43
CA ILE A 8 -6.20 -6.24 -7.09
C ILE A 8 -6.75 -7.38 -6.25
N MET A 9 -8.07 -7.61 -6.23
CA MET A 9 -8.67 -8.75 -5.52
C MET A 9 -8.12 -10.08 -6.04
N THR A 10 -7.95 -10.22 -7.35
CA THR A 10 -7.36 -11.42 -7.96
C THR A 10 -5.93 -11.63 -7.47
N ALA A 11 -5.08 -10.59 -7.50
CA ALA A 11 -3.71 -10.65 -7.02
C ALA A 11 -3.64 -10.96 -5.51
N LEU A 12 -4.55 -10.40 -4.70
CA LEU A 12 -4.66 -10.70 -3.27
C LEU A 12 -4.96 -12.19 -2.99
N THR A 13 -5.53 -12.94 -3.93
CA THR A 13 -5.75 -14.39 -3.77
C THR A 13 -4.57 -15.26 -4.21
N GLN A 14 -3.57 -14.71 -4.91
CA GLN A 14 -2.44 -15.49 -5.43
C GLN A 14 -1.43 -15.83 -4.33
N PRO A 15 -1.02 -17.08 -4.13
CA PRO A 15 -0.19 -17.48 -2.99
C PRO A 15 1.19 -16.82 -2.97
N ASN A 16 1.77 -16.52 -4.14
CA ASN A 16 3.12 -15.96 -4.27
C ASN A 16 3.17 -14.43 -4.16
N ILE A 17 2.01 -13.77 -4.07
CA ILE A 17 1.91 -12.32 -3.94
C ILE A 17 1.66 -11.98 -2.47
N VAL A 18 2.66 -11.38 -1.83
CA VAL A 18 2.64 -10.87 -0.45
C VAL A 18 2.46 -9.36 -0.43
N ILE A 19 3.23 -8.63 -1.26
CA ILE A 19 3.24 -7.16 -1.26
C ILE A 19 2.76 -6.63 -2.61
N LEU A 20 1.64 -5.89 -2.58
CA LEU A 20 1.02 -5.25 -3.73
C LEU A 20 1.14 -3.74 -3.62
N GLY A 21 1.32 -3.08 -4.76
CA GLY A 21 1.39 -1.63 -4.89
C GLY A 21 0.19 -1.06 -5.64
N VAL A 22 -0.34 0.06 -5.16
CA VAL A 22 -1.29 0.90 -5.89
C VAL A 22 -0.74 2.31 -5.92
N TYR A 23 -0.65 2.90 -7.10
CA TYR A 23 -0.15 4.26 -7.26
C TYR A 23 -1.02 5.12 -8.16
N GLY A 24 -0.87 6.43 -8.00
CA GLY A 24 -1.50 7.42 -8.87
C GLY A 24 -1.69 8.76 -8.18
N LEU A 25 -1.92 9.78 -9.00
CA LEU A 25 -2.03 11.18 -8.54
C LEU A 25 -3.38 11.48 -7.89
N SER A 26 -4.44 10.78 -8.29
CA SER A 26 -5.80 11.06 -7.78
C SER A 26 -6.05 10.41 -6.41
N ILE A 27 -6.03 11.24 -5.37
CA ILE A 27 -6.38 10.85 -3.98
C ILE A 27 -7.76 10.20 -3.92
N THR A 28 -8.73 10.80 -4.61
CA THR A 28 -10.12 10.32 -4.65
C THR A 28 -10.21 8.91 -5.22
N ARG A 29 -9.45 8.60 -6.27
CA ARG A 29 -9.42 7.26 -6.86
C ARG A 29 -8.77 6.24 -5.94
N LYS A 30 -7.63 6.59 -5.33
CA LYS A 30 -6.95 5.74 -4.36
C LYS A 30 -7.88 5.37 -3.19
N ARG A 31 -8.52 6.37 -2.58
CA ARG A 31 -9.50 6.14 -1.51
C ARG A 31 -10.65 5.24 -1.95
N ASN A 32 -11.22 5.48 -3.14
CA ASN A 32 -12.31 4.68 -3.68
C ASN A 32 -11.89 3.21 -3.92
N VAL A 33 -10.68 2.99 -4.43
CA VAL A 33 -10.14 1.63 -4.65
C VAL A 33 -9.90 0.92 -3.33
N VAL A 34 -9.27 1.57 -2.35
CA VAL A 34 -9.06 1.03 -1.00
C VAL A 34 -10.41 0.67 -0.35
N GLU A 35 -11.38 1.57 -0.39
CA GLU A 35 -12.72 1.35 0.16
C GLU A 35 -13.44 0.15 -0.50
N LYS A 36 -13.34 0.02 -1.83
CA LYS A 36 -13.89 -1.12 -2.57
C LYS A 36 -13.22 -2.43 -2.20
N ILE A 37 -11.89 -2.44 -2.08
CA ILE A 37 -11.13 -3.63 -1.70
C ILE A 37 -11.49 -4.06 -0.30
N THR A 38 -11.47 -3.15 0.69
CA THR A 38 -11.82 -3.45 2.08
C THR A 38 -13.22 -4.05 2.19
N ARG A 39 -14.22 -3.43 1.54
CA ARG A 39 -15.59 -3.98 1.50
C ARG A 39 -15.66 -5.36 0.85
N ARG A 40 -14.91 -5.58 -0.23
CA ARG A 40 -14.95 -6.84 -0.98
C ARG A 40 -14.27 -7.97 -0.22
N VAL A 41 -13.12 -7.69 0.39
CA VAL A 41 -12.40 -8.61 1.29
C VAL A 41 -13.30 -9.06 2.43
N GLN A 42 -13.96 -8.11 3.11
CA GLN A 42 -14.87 -8.41 4.21
C GLN A 42 -16.09 -9.23 3.76
N ARG A 43 -16.71 -8.85 2.64
CA ARG A 43 -17.88 -9.55 2.09
C ARG A 43 -17.55 -10.97 1.66
N ASP A 44 -16.43 -11.16 0.98
CA ASP A 44 -16.07 -12.42 0.34
C ASP A 44 -15.30 -13.34 1.31
N GLY A 45 -14.99 -12.88 2.53
CA GLY A 45 -14.29 -13.67 3.56
C GLY A 45 -12.88 -14.09 3.15
N VAL A 46 -12.21 -13.30 2.29
CA VAL A 46 -10.88 -13.65 1.76
C VAL A 46 -9.80 -13.52 2.84
N PHE A 47 -10.00 -12.55 3.74
CA PHE A 47 -9.18 -12.29 4.91
C PHE A 47 -10.07 -12.22 6.14
N ASP A 48 -9.57 -12.74 7.25
CA ASP A 48 -10.25 -12.68 8.56
C ASP A 48 -10.21 -11.25 9.12
N MET A 49 -9.23 -10.45 8.70
CA MET A 49 -9.06 -9.08 9.17
C MET A 49 -8.46 -8.17 8.10
N VAL A 50 -8.93 -6.93 8.06
CA VAL A 50 -8.28 -5.84 7.32
C VAL A 50 -7.87 -4.78 8.34
N VAL A 51 -6.58 -4.46 8.38
CA VAL A 51 -6.04 -3.39 9.23
C VAL A 51 -5.39 -2.33 8.35
N MET A 52 -5.50 -1.07 8.74
CA MET A 52 -5.05 0.04 7.92
C MET A 52 -4.37 1.10 8.78
N ALA A 53 -3.29 1.67 8.27
CA ALA A 53 -2.64 2.83 8.86
C ALA A 53 -2.30 3.86 7.79
N SER A 54 -2.41 5.14 8.13
CA SER A 54 -1.96 6.23 7.25
C SER A 54 -0.51 6.56 7.55
N VAL A 55 0.36 6.56 6.54
CA VAL A 55 1.79 6.81 6.77
C VAL A 55 2.11 8.31 6.80
N MET A 56 1.42 9.10 5.99
CA MET A 56 1.63 10.55 5.83
C MET A 56 3.06 10.91 5.37
N LYS A 57 3.29 12.19 5.04
CA LYS A 57 4.60 12.68 4.56
C LYS A 57 5.74 12.55 5.58
N ARG A 58 5.42 12.69 6.87
CA ARG A 58 6.36 12.50 7.98
C ARG A 58 5.87 11.31 8.81
N PRO A 59 6.40 10.11 8.56
CA PRO A 59 5.94 8.91 9.25
C PRO A 59 6.17 9.00 10.75
N ASP A 60 5.11 8.77 11.51
CA ASP A 60 5.18 8.55 12.96
C ASP A 60 4.96 7.05 13.22
N LEU A 61 6.07 6.33 13.46
CA LEU A 61 6.04 4.89 13.68
C LEU A 61 5.19 4.50 14.89
N LYS A 62 5.17 5.33 15.94
CA LYS A 62 4.37 5.05 17.15
C LYS A 62 2.89 5.09 16.81
N ARG A 63 2.46 6.11 16.05
CA ARG A 63 1.07 6.26 15.59
C ARG A 63 0.68 5.12 14.65
N ILE A 64 1.53 4.77 13.68
CA ILE A 64 1.27 3.67 12.75
C ILE A 64 1.09 2.35 13.51
N GLN A 65 1.98 2.07 14.47
CA GLN A 65 1.85 0.90 15.35
C GLN A 65 0.54 0.91 16.13
N GLU A 66 0.14 2.05 16.68
CA GLU A 66 -1.11 2.22 17.43
C GLU A 66 -2.34 1.99 16.55
N GLU A 67 -2.37 2.56 15.34
CA GLU A 67 -3.46 2.37 14.37
C GLU A 67 -3.65 0.90 14.03
N LEU A 68 -2.56 0.21 13.64
CA LEU A 68 -2.60 -1.22 13.35
C LEU A 68 -2.99 -2.05 14.58
N GLY A 69 -2.37 -1.79 15.72
CA GLY A 69 -2.64 -2.52 16.96
C GLY A 69 -4.08 -2.38 17.44
N SER A 70 -4.63 -1.17 17.40
CA SER A 70 -6.01 -0.89 17.83
C SER A 70 -7.03 -1.71 17.04
N MET A 71 -6.85 -1.82 15.71
CA MET A 71 -7.72 -2.64 14.85
C MET A 71 -7.61 -4.14 15.13
N MET A 72 -6.50 -4.58 15.71
CA MET A 72 -6.28 -5.97 16.16
C MET A 72 -6.67 -6.21 17.62
N SER A 73 -7.28 -5.21 18.28
CA SER A 73 -7.54 -5.18 19.73
C SER A 73 -6.29 -5.40 20.57
N LEU A 74 -5.14 -4.96 20.06
CA LEU A 74 -3.85 -5.02 20.74
C LEU A 74 -3.62 -3.70 21.49
N GLN A 75 -3.30 -3.82 22.77
CA GLN A 75 -2.83 -2.70 23.60
C GLN A 75 -1.34 -2.84 23.83
N PHE A 76 -0.59 -1.76 23.61
CA PHE A 76 0.84 -1.73 23.85
C PHE A 76 1.15 -1.32 25.28
N GLN A 77 1.93 -2.14 25.98
CA GLN A 77 2.51 -1.79 27.29
C GLN A 77 3.97 -1.33 27.14
N GLU A 78 4.56 -1.60 25.99
CA GLU A 78 5.93 -1.28 25.65
C GLU A 78 6.11 0.22 25.43
N LYS A 79 7.14 0.79 26.08
CA LYS A 79 7.48 2.21 25.97
C LYS A 79 8.35 2.52 24.76
N THR A 80 9.05 1.53 24.21
CA THR A 80 9.96 1.67 23.08
C THR A 80 9.30 1.27 21.76
N LEU A 81 9.76 1.85 20.66
CA LEU A 81 9.25 1.52 19.33
C LEU A 81 9.56 0.07 18.95
N GLU A 82 10.73 -0.43 19.34
CA GLU A 82 11.18 -1.79 19.07
C GLU A 82 10.35 -2.81 19.84
N GLY A 83 10.02 -2.52 21.10
CA GLY A 83 9.14 -3.36 21.90
C GLY A 83 7.74 -3.45 21.30
N ARG A 84 7.18 -2.29 20.89
CA ARG A 84 5.90 -2.20 20.21
C ARG A 84 5.91 -2.95 18.87
N ALA A 85 6.96 -2.79 18.07
CA ALA A 85 7.12 -3.49 16.79
C ALA A 85 7.14 -5.01 16.99
N ARG A 86 7.92 -5.50 17.96
CA ARG A 86 7.96 -6.94 18.30
C ARG A 86 6.59 -7.45 18.71
N ARG A 87 5.89 -6.72 19.57
CA ARG A 87 4.54 -7.09 20.05
C ARG A 87 3.52 -7.13 18.91
N LEU A 88 3.56 -6.14 18.00
CA LEU A 88 2.71 -6.12 16.82
C LEU A 88 3.02 -7.29 15.88
N CYS A 89 4.31 -7.58 15.67
CA CYS A 89 4.77 -8.71 14.85
C CYS A 89 4.28 -10.05 15.43
N GLU A 90 4.42 -10.28 16.73
CA GLU A 90 3.88 -11.46 17.42
C GLU A 90 2.36 -11.58 17.20
N ARG A 91 1.62 -10.46 17.32
CA ARG A 91 0.16 -10.45 17.13
C ARG A 91 -0.26 -10.75 15.69
N ILE A 92 0.51 -10.30 14.70
CA ILE A 92 0.30 -10.60 13.27
C ILE A 92 0.65 -12.06 12.96
N LYS A 93 1.70 -12.60 13.61
CA LYS A 93 2.18 -13.98 13.42
C LYS A 93 1.35 -15.04 14.15
N MET A 94 0.54 -14.68 15.14
CA MET A 94 -0.36 -15.63 15.83
C MET A 94 -1.25 -16.33 14.78
N GLU A 95 -0.95 -17.60 14.51
CA GLU A 95 -1.44 -18.36 13.36
C GLU A 95 -2.97 -18.62 13.43
N GLU A 96 -3.56 -18.80 12.24
CA GLU A 96 -4.97 -19.04 11.83
C GLU A 96 -5.64 -17.88 11.06
N ASN A 97 -5.24 -16.62 11.28
CA ASN A 97 -5.89 -15.48 10.61
C ASN A 97 -5.11 -14.98 9.37
N LYS A 98 -5.80 -14.92 8.24
CA LYS A 98 -5.39 -14.15 7.06
C LYS A 98 -5.64 -12.67 7.32
N ILE A 99 -4.58 -11.87 7.29
CA ILE A 99 -4.66 -10.42 7.54
C ILE A 99 -4.25 -9.66 6.29
N LEU A 100 -5.07 -8.70 5.88
CA LEU A 100 -4.65 -7.69 4.90
C LEU A 100 -4.24 -6.42 5.64
N ILE A 101 -2.98 -6.03 5.51
CA ILE A 101 -2.44 -4.78 6.03
C ILE A 101 -2.42 -3.76 4.90
N ILE A 102 -3.07 -2.61 5.11
CA ILE A 102 -3.07 -1.51 4.16
C ILE A 102 -2.25 -0.35 4.73
N LEU A 103 -1.17 0.03 4.04
CA LEU A 103 -0.42 1.24 4.36
C LEU A 103 -0.80 2.32 3.34
N ASP A 104 -1.66 3.23 3.78
CA ASP A 104 -2.20 4.29 2.93
C ASP A 104 -1.30 5.53 2.94
N ASP A 105 -1.30 6.23 1.80
CA ASP A 105 -0.62 7.51 1.60
C ASP A 105 0.89 7.46 1.92
N LEU A 106 1.62 6.57 1.23
CA LEU A 106 3.08 6.47 1.30
C LEU A 106 3.76 7.57 0.47
N TRP A 107 4.58 8.39 1.14
CA TRP A 107 5.36 9.47 0.55
C TRP A 107 6.86 9.19 0.46
N GLY A 108 7.36 8.24 1.24
CA GLY A 108 8.75 7.76 1.23
C GLY A 108 8.82 6.30 1.62
N GLY A 109 9.95 5.65 1.35
CA GLY A 109 10.22 4.28 1.81
C GLY A 109 10.11 4.17 3.32
N ILE A 110 9.49 3.09 3.78
CA ILE A 110 9.29 2.81 5.20
C ILE A 110 9.76 1.40 5.53
N ASN A 111 10.44 1.23 6.66
CA ASN A 111 10.91 -0.07 7.10
C ASN A 111 9.77 -0.81 7.82
N LEU A 112 9.24 -1.85 7.16
CA LEU A 112 8.14 -2.69 7.66
C LEU A 112 8.50 -3.40 8.97
N ASP A 113 9.74 -3.85 9.12
CA ASP A 113 10.21 -4.53 10.34
C ASP A 113 10.21 -3.57 11.54
N ARG A 114 10.57 -2.29 11.32
CA ARG A 114 10.50 -1.25 12.37
C ARG A 114 9.06 -0.90 12.77
N ILE A 115 8.10 -1.10 11.88
CA ILE A 115 6.68 -1.02 12.24
C ILE A 115 6.30 -2.24 13.07
N GLY A 116 6.85 -3.42 12.73
CA GLY A 116 6.45 -4.70 13.30
C GLY A 116 5.63 -5.55 12.34
N ILE A 117 5.67 -5.25 11.04
CA ILE A 117 5.01 -6.05 10.00
C ILE A 117 6.01 -7.13 9.56
N PRO A 118 5.68 -8.43 9.66
CA PRO A 118 6.59 -9.50 9.29
C PRO A 118 6.87 -9.53 7.77
N SER A 119 8.10 -9.86 7.39
CA SER A 119 8.62 -9.95 6.02
C SER A 119 9.33 -11.30 5.76
N GLY A 120 9.25 -11.88 4.55
CA GLY A 120 9.74 -13.26 4.23
C GLY A 120 8.71 -14.43 4.15
N ASN A 121 9.01 -15.57 4.78
CA ASN A 121 8.13 -16.76 4.78
C ASN A 121 7.31 -16.94 6.08
N ASP A 122 7.47 -16.01 7.03
CA ASP A 122 6.86 -16.07 8.37
C ASP A 122 5.38 -15.59 8.40
N HIS A 123 4.67 -15.59 7.26
CA HIS A 123 3.35 -14.94 7.11
C HIS A 123 2.41 -15.77 6.26
N LYS A 124 2.12 -17.00 6.71
CA LYS A 124 1.25 -17.95 6.00
C LYS A 124 -0.18 -17.45 5.68
N GLY A 125 -0.56 -16.23 6.09
CA GLY A 125 -1.81 -15.57 5.68
C GLY A 125 -1.75 -14.04 5.60
N CYS A 126 -0.61 -13.39 5.80
CA CYS A 126 -0.53 -11.93 5.82
C CYS A 126 -0.18 -11.37 4.44
N LYS A 127 -0.92 -10.35 3.98
CA LYS A 127 -0.63 -9.59 2.76
C LYS A 127 -0.59 -8.10 3.03
N ILE A 128 0.15 -7.39 2.20
CA ILE A 128 0.39 -5.95 2.34
C ILE A 128 -0.05 -5.25 1.06
N LEU A 129 -0.93 -4.27 1.20
CA LEU A 129 -1.30 -3.34 0.15
C LEU A 129 -0.72 -1.96 0.45
N LEU A 130 0.22 -1.53 -0.38
CA LEU A 130 0.87 -0.23 -0.29
C LEU A 130 0.19 0.74 -1.24
N VAL A 131 -0.17 1.92 -0.75
CA VAL A 131 -0.82 2.96 -1.56
C VAL A 131 0.09 4.19 -1.60
N SER A 132 0.52 4.60 -2.79
CA SER A 132 1.44 5.74 -2.96
C SER A 132 1.00 6.70 -4.07
N TYR A 133 1.67 7.85 -4.20
CA TYR A 133 1.63 8.67 -5.43
C TYR A 133 2.68 8.24 -6.43
N SER A 134 3.79 7.66 -5.96
CA SER A 134 4.97 7.38 -6.77
C SER A 134 5.06 5.89 -7.04
N GLN A 135 5.06 5.52 -8.32
CA GLN A 135 5.42 4.16 -8.73
C GLN A 135 6.86 3.83 -8.33
N GLU A 136 7.79 4.76 -8.54
CA GLU A 136 9.20 4.57 -8.26
C GLU A 136 9.47 4.22 -6.80
N LEU A 137 8.70 4.80 -5.87
CA LEU A 137 8.77 4.46 -4.45
C LEU A 137 8.38 2.99 -4.21
N LEU A 138 7.32 2.52 -4.85
CA LEU A 138 6.83 1.15 -4.69
C LEU A 138 7.80 0.14 -5.30
N SER A 139 8.32 0.43 -6.50
CA SER A 139 9.20 -0.46 -7.24
C SER A 139 10.59 -0.54 -6.60
N ASN A 140 11.15 0.61 -6.21
CA ASN A 140 12.57 0.69 -5.84
C ASN A 140 12.81 0.59 -4.34
N GLN A 141 11.84 0.99 -3.50
CA GLN A 141 12.04 1.09 -2.05
C GLN A 141 11.21 0.11 -1.23
N MET A 142 10.12 -0.41 -1.79
CA MET A 142 9.17 -1.25 -1.05
C MET A 142 9.08 -2.69 -1.54
N SER A 143 9.88 -3.08 -2.56
CA SER A 143 9.94 -4.44 -3.09
C SER A 143 8.56 -5.02 -3.44
N THR A 144 7.67 -4.20 -4.01
CA THR A 144 6.34 -4.68 -4.42
C THR A 144 6.48 -5.71 -5.55
N GLN A 145 5.63 -6.74 -5.53
CA GLN A 145 5.67 -7.81 -6.51
C GLN A 145 4.73 -7.57 -7.69
N ILE A 146 3.70 -6.74 -7.48
CA ILE A 146 2.74 -6.33 -8.49
C ILE A 146 2.24 -4.93 -8.17
N GLU A 147 2.05 -4.12 -9.20
CA GLU A 147 1.66 -2.71 -9.08
C GLU A 147 0.46 -2.38 -9.97
N PHE A 148 -0.42 -1.50 -9.49
CA PHE A 148 -1.61 -1.05 -10.21
C PHE A 148 -1.65 0.49 -10.30
N SER A 149 -1.68 1.01 -11.53
CA SER A 149 -1.85 2.44 -11.79
C SER A 149 -3.32 2.86 -11.73
N LEU A 150 -3.61 3.95 -11.02
CA LEU A 150 -4.90 4.62 -11.01
C LEU A 150 -4.93 5.90 -11.85
N GLU A 151 -3.90 6.14 -12.66
CA GLU A 151 -3.85 7.27 -13.56
C GLU A 151 -4.95 7.17 -14.61
N ASP A 152 -5.50 8.32 -14.99
CA ASP A 152 -6.38 8.37 -16.15
C ASP A 152 -5.55 8.13 -17.42
N PRO A 153 -6.12 7.46 -18.44
CA PRO A 153 -5.53 7.52 -19.77
C PRO A 153 -5.35 9.00 -20.13
N PRO A 154 -4.24 9.39 -20.79
CA PRO A 154 -3.91 10.79 -21.00
C PRO A 154 -5.12 11.52 -21.57
N THR A 155 -5.68 12.43 -20.78
CA THR A 155 -6.69 13.35 -21.27
C THR A 155 -6.07 14.17 -22.39
N ARG A 156 -6.86 14.53 -23.41
CA ARG A 156 -6.41 15.25 -24.61
C ARG A 156 -5.54 16.48 -24.31
N LEU A 157 -5.63 17.09 -23.12
CA LEU A 157 -4.74 18.17 -22.68
C LEU A 157 -3.25 17.76 -22.62
N ASN A 158 -2.93 16.55 -22.17
CA ASN A 158 -1.54 16.10 -22.04
C ASN A 158 -0.89 15.83 -23.40
N LEU A 159 -1.68 15.40 -24.39
CA LEU A 159 -1.25 15.30 -25.79
C LEU A 159 -0.98 16.68 -26.41
N VAL A 160 -1.84 17.67 -26.10
CA VAL A 160 -1.67 19.04 -26.59
C VAL A 160 -0.44 19.70 -25.95
N MET A 161 -0.23 19.55 -24.64
CA MET A 161 0.97 20.07 -23.98
C MET A 161 2.27 19.41 -24.47
N GLY A 162 2.26 18.09 -24.71
CA GLY A 162 3.39 17.39 -25.35
C GLY A 162 3.69 17.91 -26.76
N SER A 163 2.65 18.26 -27.54
CA SER A 163 2.83 18.83 -28.89
C SER A 163 3.23 20.32 -28.91
N LEU A 164 3.03 21.04 -27.80
CA LEU A 164 3.41 22.45 -27.67
C LEU A 164 4.87 22.60 -27.19
N CYS A 165 5.37 21.67 -26.36
CA CYS A 165 6.78 21.67 -25.95
C CYS A 165 7.75 21.32 -27.09
N SER A 166 7.31 20.59 -28.11
CA SER A 166 8.16 20.22 -29.27
C SER A 166 8.22 21.30 -30.37
N ARG A 167 7.66 22.51 -30.14
CA ARG A 167 7.60 23.60 -31.14
C ARG A 167 8.26 24.90 -30.68
N ASP A 168 9.21 24.88 -29.73
CA ASP A 168 10.04 26.06 -29.45
C ASP A 168 11.39 25.92 -30.19
N PRO A 169 11.65 26.68 -31.28
CA PRO A 169 12.87 26.54 -32.09
C PRO A 169 14.13 27.13 -31.43
N ARG A 170 14.05 27.61 -30.18
CA ARG A 170 15.15 28.35 -29.53
C ARG A 170 16.23 27.49 -28.88
N PHE A 171 16.09 26.16 -28.95
CA PHE A 171 17.12 25.23 -28.50
C PHE A 171 17.53 24.30 -29.66
N SER A 172 18.07 24.89 -30.72
CA SER A 172 19.02 24.20 -31.60
C SER A 172 20.38 24.82 -31.31
N VAL A 173 21.30 24.02 -30.78
CA VAL A 173 22.73 24.35 -30.78
C VAL A 173 23.44 23.12 -31.31
N ASP A 174 24.21 23.33 -32.37
CA ASP A 174 25.22 22.42 -32.90
C ASP A 174 26.20 21.93 -31.81
#